data_AF-A0A5S3PNH6-F1
#
_entry.id   AF-A0A5S3PNH6-F1
#
_cell.length_a   1.000
_cell.length_b   1.000
_cell.length_c   1.000
_cell.angle_alpha   90.00
_cell.angle_beta   90.00
_cell.angle_gamma   90.00
#
_symmetry.space_group_name_H-M   'P 1'
#
loop_
_entity.id
_entity.type
_entity.pdbx_description
1 polymer ?
#
loop_
_entity_poly.entity_id
_entity_poly.type
_entity_poly.pdbx_seq_one_letter_code
_entity_poly.pdbx_strand_id
1 'polypeptide(L)'
;MRFFSAGEFCEIEQVKNVKEGMPSWANLKSRIKRAPEMVGAGIYACFWDRELIYIGLHVGPEANPFGVSVSDRLHKHILGFTLRAHNLSFSNSGLKSILAELNDPSGVRSSIATDLAGLDPAIVTRDKGLSSTFNKARFAARHWEELANAPAAEIMDRFEAGFSSVDCRFFRDMSKGEINLLISREFEKPTIHEFEPCCNTDMRSCDGKPVGLNEVADFVTRTISSWQNLNGTRRHNIIAQTQEAVAQMKFAGKDDPEDDTGTILDPDERYLEYYTPGGQWRVKSAQNGRVLAVGSHKNRVSCLASPARLTALGIVACNTAPSETIMKSVVELEPMEMEGNYARVLKTVIEASLAELEHLTL
;
A
#
# COMPACT_ATOMS: atom_id res chain seq x y z
N MET A 1 19.03 -15.11 -4.88
CA MET A 1 17.89 -14.82 -5.76
C MET A 1 18.03 -15.64 -7.04
N ARG A 2 16.96 -16.20 -7.59
CA ARG A 2 16.93 -16.89 -8.89
C ARG A 2 16.36 -15.98 -9.97
N PHE A 3 16.85 -16.10 -11.20
CA PHE A 3 16.44 -15.25 -12.33
C PHE A 3 15.66 -16.04 -13.36
N PHE A 4 14.70 -15.36 -13.99
CA PHE A 4 13.77 -15.91 -14.96
C PHE A 4 13.55 -14.86 -16.06
N SER A 5 13.62 -15.27 -17.32
CA SER A 5 13.11 -14.49 -18.43
C SER A 5 11.58 -14.34 -18.30
N ALA A 6 11.01 -13.25 -18.83
CA ALA A 6 9.56 -13.05 -18.78
C ALA A 6 8.79 -14.22 -19.40
N GLY A 7 9.32 -14.84 -20.46
CA GLY A 7 8.70 -15.95 -21.18
C GLY A 7 8.51 -17.23 -20.36
N GLU A 8 9.24 -17.37 -19.24
CA GLU A 8 9.14 -18.51 -18.32
C GLU A 8 7.91 -18.42 -17.40
N PHE A 9 7.47 -17.21 -17.03
CA PHE A 9 6.39 -17.02 -16.06
C PHE A 9 5.15 -16.31 -16.61
N CYS A 10 5.20 -15.75 -17.81
CA CYS A 10 4.02 -15.31 -18.52
C CYS A 10 4.19 -15.33 -20.04
N GLU A 11 3.09 -15.11 -20.72
CA GLU A 11 3.05 -14.72 -22.12
C GLU A 11 2.28 -13.41 -22.20
N ILE A 12 2.66 -12.56 -23.15
CA ILE A 12 1.84 -11.41 -23.53
C ILE A 12 1.43 -11.56 -24.99
N GLU A 13 0.23 -11.09 -25.30
CA GLU A 13 -0.32 -11.07 -26.65
C GLU A 13 -0.86 -9.68 -26.96
N GLN A 14 -0.76 -9.29 -28.23
CA GLN A 14 -1.41 -8.09 -28.74
C GLN A 14 -2.82 -8.44 -29.21
N VAL A 15 -3.81 -7.72 -28.69
CA VAL A 15 -5.20 -7.85 -29.13
C VAL A 15 -5.55 -6.78 -30.17
N LYS A 16 -6.31 -7.17 -31.18
CA LYS A 16 -6.76 -6.24 -32.24
C LYS A 16 -7.74 -5.19 -31.72
N ASN A 17 -8.62 -5.59 -30.79
CA ASN A 17 -9.65 -4.74 -30.25
C ASN A 17 -9.25 -4.31 -28.84
N VAL A 18 -8.88 -3.04 -28.70
CA VAL A 18 -8.73 -2.41 -27.37
C VAL A 18 -10.09 -2.28 -26.69
N LYS A 19 -10.08 -2.21 -25.36
CA LYS A 19 -11.30 -1.98 -24.59
C LYS A 19 -11.88 -0.61 -24.95
N GLU A 20 -13.19 -0.50 -25.01
CA GLU A 20 -13.88 0.77 -25.31
C GLU A 20 -13.39 1.91 -24.40
N GLY A 21 -13.14 3.07 -25.02
CA GLY A 21 -12.62 4.26 -24.34
C GLY A 21 -11.16 4.18 -23.91
N MET A 22 -10.41 3.16 -24.34
CA MET A 22 -8.95 3.06 -24.14
C MET A 22 -8.21 3.43 -25.43
N PRO A 23 -6.97 3.94 -25.32
CA PRO A 23 -6.17 4.29 -26.49
C PRO A 23 -5.74 3.03 -27.24
N SER A 24 -5.50 3.15 -28.54
CA SER A 24 -5.19 2.01 -29.43
C SER A 24 -3.91 1.25 -29.06
N TRP A 25 -2.97 1.90 -28.37
CA TRP A 25 -1.76 1.29 -27.86
C TRP A 25 -1.97 0.45 -26.59
N ALA A 26 -3.08 0.62 -25.87
CA ALA A 26 -3.45 -0.19 -24.70
C ALA A 26 -4.04 -1.54 -25.13
N ASN A 27 -3.22 -2.34 -25.81
CA ASN A 27 -3.63 -3.52 -26.55
C ASN A 27 -2.92 -4.82 -26.12
N LEU A 28 -2.30 -4.88 -24.94
CA LEU A 28 -1.65 -6.07 -24.41
C LEU A 28 -2.52 -6.81 -23.40
N LYS A 29 -2.59 -8.13 -23.58
CA LYS A 29 -3.06 -9.09 -22.59
C LYS A 29 -1.90 -9.94 -22.13
N SER A 30 -2.05 -10.54 -20.95
CA SER A 30 -1.08 -11.49 -20.43
C SER A 30 -1.77 -12.76 -19.98
N ARG A 31 -1.11 -13.90 -20.22
CA ARG A 31 -1.45 -15.20 -19.66
C ARG A 31 -0.33 -15.64 -18.71
N ILE A 32 -0.70 -16.08 -17.51
CA ILE A 32 0.27 -16.55 -16.52
C ILE A 32 0.76 -17.94 -16.91
N LYS A 33 2.08 -18.16 -16.84
CA LYS A 33 2.69 -19.48 -16.82
C LYS A 33 3.12 -19.79 -15.39
N ARG A 34 2.71 -20.94 -14.87
CA ARG A 34 3.14 -21.34 -13.53
C ARG A 34 4.59 -21.81 -13.60
N ALA A 35 5.48 -21.08 -12.93
CA ALA A 35 6.85 -21.48 -12.67
C ALA A 35 6.93 -22.02 -11.23
N PRO A 36 7.07 -23.33 -11.00
CA PRO A 36 7.11 -23.93 -9.66
C PRO A 36 8.21 -23.36 -8.75
N GLU A 37 9.31 -22.90 -9.35
CA GLU A 37 10.44 -22.27 -8.67
C GLU A 37 10.13 -20.86 -8.14
N MET A 38 9.00 -20.28 -8.54
CA MET A 38 8.53 -18.95 -8.19
C MET A 38 7.42 -18.96 -7.13
N VAL A 39 7.33 -20.00 -6.32
CA VAL A 39 6.32 -20.17 -5.25
C VAL A 39 6.91 -19.82 -3.88
N GLY A 40 6.14 -19.09 -3.07
CA GLY A 40 6.55 -18.72 -1.71
C GLY A 40 6.25 -17.27 -1.36
N ALA A 41 6.35 -16.92 -0.07
CA ALA A 41 6.48 -15.52 0.31
C ALA A 41 7.95 -15.08 0.11
N GLY A 42 8.17 -13.83 -0.30
CA GLY A 42 9.53 -13.34 -0.53
C GLY A 42 9.60 -12.01 -1.26
N ILE A 43 10.77 -11.73 -1.83
CA ILE A 43 11.05 -10.52 -2.62
C ILE A 43 11.24 -10.91 -4.08
N TYR A 44 10.69 -10.10 -4.97
CA TYR A 44 10.98 -10.14 -6.39
C TYR A 44 11.53 -8.80 -6.89
N ALA A 45 12.26 -8.88 -8.00
CA ALA A 45 12.84 -7.76 -8.71
C ALA A 45 12.44 -7.87 -10.18
N CYS A 46 12.17 -6.74 -10.84
CA CYS A 46 11.95 -6.69 -12.28
C CYS A 46 13.08 -5.89 -12.93
N PHE A 47 13.55 -6.38 -14.06
CA PHE A 47 14.62 -5.79 -14.84
C PHE A 47 14.14 -5.52 -16.26
N TRP A 48 14.64 -4.42 -16.83
CA TRP A 48 14.47 -4.06 -18.23
C TRP A 48 15.85 -3.88 -18.84
N ASP A 49 16.17 -4.60 -19.91
CA ASP A 49 17.51 -4.64 -20.51
C ASP A 49 18.62 -4.88 -19.47
N ARG A 50 18.35 -5.78 -18.52
CA ARG A 50 19.24 -6.16 -17.41
C ARG A 50 19.48 -5.06 -16.35
N GLU A 51 18.71 -3.98 -16.38
CA GLU A 51 18.74 -2.91 -15.39
C GLU A 51 17.57 -3.02 -14.41
N LEU A 52 17.83 -2.86 -13.11
CA LEU A 52 16.79 -2.91 -12.09
C LEU A 52 15.81 -1.73 -12.25
N ILE A 53 14.53 -2.04 -12.47
CA ILE A 53 13.47 -1.02 -12.57
C ILE A 53 12.47 -1.09 -11.42
N TYR A 54 12.32 -2.23 -10.75
CA TYR A 54 11.33 -2.41 -9.70
C TYR A 54 11.72 -3.50 -8.68
N ILE A 55 11.37 -3.29 -7.42
CA ILE A 55 11.43 -4.26 -6.33
C ILE A 55 10.03 -4.35 -5.71
N GLY A 56 9.59 -5.55 -5.37
CA GLY A 56 8.35 -5.75 -4.63
C GLY A 56 8.39 -6.99 -3.75
N LEU A 57 7.52 -7.03 -2.76
CA LEU A 57 7.24 -8.24 -1.98
C LEU A 57 6.07 -9.04 -2.55
N HIS A 58 6.11 -10.34 -2.33
CA HIS A 58 5.01 -11.25 -2.61
C HIS A 58 4.69 -12.08 -1.37
N VAL A 59 3.40 -12.13 -1.03
CA VAL A 59 2.83 -12.98 0.02
C VAL A 59 1.47 -13.45 -0.48
N GLY A 60 1.22 -14.74 -0.33
CA GLY A 60 -0.01 -15.38 -0.76
C GLY A 60 -1.27 -14.96 0.02
N PRO A 61 -2.41 -15.61 -0.26
CA PRO A 61 -3.64 -15.41 0.51
C PRO A 61 -3.47 -15.82 1.97
N GLU A 62 -4.35 -15.35 2.85
CA GLU A 62 -4.30 -15.63 4.30
C GLU A 62 -4.23 -17.13 4.60
N ALA A 63 -5.05 -17.92 3.91
CA ALA A 63 -5.11 -19.37 4.09
C ALA A 63 -3.83 -20.09 3.63
N ASN A 64 -3.01 -19.47 2.76
CA ASN A 64 -1.78 -20.08 2.27
C ASN A 64 -0.75 -19.02 1.81
N PRO A 65 -0.08 -18.33 2.76
CA PRO A 65 0.83 -17.22 2.44
C PRO A 65 2.05 -17.62 1.61
N PHE A 66 2.40 -18.91 1.59
CA PHE A 66 3.59 -19.45 0.93
C PHE A 66 3.28 -20.34 -0.28
N GLY A 67 2.02 -20.61 -0.60
CA GLY A 67 1.66 -21.62 -1.60
C GLY A 67 1.24 -21.11 -2.97
N VAL A 68 1.39 -19.81 -3.24
CA VAL A 68 1.03 -19.22 -4.53
C VAL A 68 2.26 -18.64 -5.24
N SER A 69 2.22 -18.67 -6.57
CA SER A 69 3.32 -18.19 -7.40
C SER A 69 3.37 -16.67 -7.45
N VAL A 70 4.58 -16.09 -7.41
CA VAL A 70 4.79 -14.66 -7.67
C VAL A 70 4.50 -14.30 -9.14
N SER A 71 4.42 -15.30 -10.03
CA SER A 71 3.96 -15.11 -11.41
C SER A 71 2.60 -14.40 -11.49
N ASP A 72 1.70 -14.63 -10.51
CA ASP A 72 0.37 -13.99 -10.39
C ASP A 72 0.45 -12.47 -10.16
N ARG A 73 1.62 -11.96 -9.76
CA ARG A 73 1.93 -10.54 -9.61
C ARG A 73 2.77 -10.03 -10.77
N LEU A 74 3.87 -10.71 -11.09
CA LEU A 74 4.88 -10.24 -12.05
C LEU A 74 4.30 -9.91 -13.43
N HIS A 75 3.37 -10.72 -13.93
CA HIS A 75 2.74 -10.47 -15.24
C HIS A 75 2.02 -9.11 -15.30
N LYS A 76 1.41 -8.67 -14.18
CA LYS A 76 0.77 -7.36 -14.05
C LYS A 76 1.79 -6.23 -13.99
N HIS A 77 2.96 -6.49 -13.41
CA HIS A 77 4.04 -5.52 -13.39
C HIS A 77 4.56 -5.26 -14.80
N ILE A 78 4.86 -6.31 -15.58
CA ILE A 78 5.26 -6.19 -16.99
C ILE A 78 4.25 -5.34 -17.77
N LEU A 79 2.97 -5.74 -17.74
CA LEU A 79 1.93 -4.98 -18.43
C LEU A 79 1.83 -3.52 -17.92
N GLY A 80 1.98 -3.29 -16.63
CA GLY A 80 1.97 -1.95 -16.04
C GLY A 80 3.17 -1.08 -16.43
N PHE A 81 4.37 -1.65 -16.56
CA PHE A 81 5.58 -0.94 -16.99
C PHE A 81 5.49 -0.49 -18.45
N THR A 82 4.79 -1.25 -19.29
CA THR A 82 4.58 -0.86 -20.69
C THR A 82 3.49 0.20 -20.86
N LEU A 83 2.62 0.38 -19.86
CA LEU A 83 1.29 1.00 -19.96
C LEU A 83 0.35 0.39 -20.99
N ARG A 84 0.76 -0.57 -21.80
CA ARG A 84 -0.06 -1.08 -22.91
C ARG A 84 -1.12 -2.09 -22.47
N ALA A 85 -1.40 -2.26 -21.18
CA ALA A 85 -2.39 -3.21 -20.69
C ALA A 85 -3.81 -2.90 -21.21
N HIS A 86 -4.49 -3.89 -21.79
CA HIS A 86 -5.87 -3.76 -22.27
C HIS A 86 -6.89 -3.40 -21.17
N ASN A 87 -6.55 -3.70 -19.93
CA ASN A 87 -7.35 -3.45 -18.73
C ASN A 87 -6.64 -2.46 -17.79
N LEU A 88 -5.87 -1.54 -18.35
CA LEU A 88 -5.21 -0.47 -17.61
C LEU A 88 -6.22 0.46 -16.92
N SER A 89 -5.92 0.75 -15.66
CA SER A 89 -6.54 1.83 -14.89
C SER A 89 -5.48 2.62 -14.11
N PHE A 90 -5.88 3.77 -13.58
CA PHE A 90 -5.04 4.61 -12.73
C PHE A 90 -5.86 5.10 -11.53
N SER A 91 -5.22 5.43 -10.40
CA SER A 91 -5.91 6.22 -9.38
C SER A 91 -6.17 7.64 -9.89
N ASN A 92 -7.16 8.33 -9.33
CA ASN A 92 -7.45 9.73 -9.69
C ASN A 92 -6.22 10.63 -9.44
N SER A 93 -5.57 10.46 -8.29
CA SER A 93 -4.33 11.16 -7.93
C SER A 93 -3.19 10.83 -8.90
N GLY A 94 -2.99 9.54 -9.19
CA GLY A 94 -1.97 9.06 -10.12
C GLY A 94 -2.15 9.63 -11.53
N LEU A 95 -3.36 9.61 -12.07
CA LEU A 95 -3.66 10.17 -13.39
C LEU A 95 -3.36 11.67 -13.45
N LYS A 96 -3.74 12.43 -12.42
CA LYS A 96 -3.42 13.87 -12.33
C LYS A 96 -1.91 14.12 -12.35
N SER A 97 -1.14 13.37 -11.57
CA SER A 97 0.32 13.48 -11.55
C SER A 97 0.95 13.15 -12.91
N ILE A 98 0.47 12.08 -13.57
CA ILE A 98 0.94 11.67 -14.91
C ILE A 98 0.69 12.79 -15.92
N LEU A 99 -0.52 13.34 -15.95
CA LEU A 99 -0.88 14.41 -16.89
C LEU A 99 -0.13 15.71 -16.60
N ALA A 100 0.20 16.00 -15.34
CA ALA A 100 0.97 17.18 -14.97
C ALA A 100 2.44 17.08 -15.43
N GLU A 101 3.12 15.96 -15.19
CA GLU A 101 4.53 15.79 -15.57
C GLU A 101 4.70 15.62 -17.08
N LEU A 102 3.91 14.75 -17.71
CA LEU A 102 4.14 14.38 -19.12
C LEU A 102 3.67 15.42 -20.13
N ASN A 103 2.86 16.41 -19.70
CA ASN A 103 2.52 17.58 -20.52
C ASN A 103 3.47 18.76 -20.32
N ASP A 104 4.43 18.67 -19.38
CA ASP A 104 5.41 19.73 -19.15
C ASP A 104 6.27 19.96 -20.40
N PRO A 105 6.27 21.17 -20.99
CA PRO A 105 7.14 21.51 -22.12
C PRO A 105 8.64 21.32 -21.86
N SER A 106 9.05 21.33 -20.59
CA SER A 106 10.44 21.10 -20.17
C SER A 106 10.78 19.64 -19.86
N GLY A 107 9.77 18.75 -19.86
CA GLY A 107 9.90 17.32 -19.56
C GLY A 107 9.86 16.40 -20.79
N VAL A 108 9.75 15.09 -20.54
CA VAL A 108 9.56 14.07 -21.59
C VAL A 108 8.13 14.15 -22.12
N ARG A 109 7.92 14.96 -23.15
CA ARG A 109 6.65 14.97 -23.89
C ARG A 109 6.45 13.62 -24.55
N SER A 110 5.36 12.94 -24.19
CA SER A 110 4.98 11.67 -24.79
C SER A 110 3.56 11.76 -25.35
N SER A 111 3.31 11.06 -26.46
CA SER A 111 1.96 10.93 -27.01
C SER A 111 0.99 10.30 -26.01
N ILE A 112 1.51 9.53 -25.04
CA ILE A 112 0.77 8.97 -23.90
C ILE A 112 -0.04 10.06 -23.18
N ALA A 113 0.57 11.20 -22.87
CA ALA A 113 -0.09 12.25 -22.10
C ALA A 113 -1.27 12.88 -22.86
N THR A 114 -1.08 13.12 -24.16
CA THR A 114 -2.12 13.64 -25.04
C THR A 114 -3.26 12.65 -25.19
N ASP A 115 -2.94 11.36 -25.42
CA ASP A 115 -3.95 10.32 -25.55
C ASP A 115 -4.74 10.16 -24.25
N LEU A 116 -4.06 10.09 -23.09
CA LEU A 116 -4.70 9.97 -21.78
C LEU A 116 -5.55 11.19 -21.42
N ALA A 117 -5.12 12.41 -21.77
CA ALA A 117 -5.89 13.63 -21.52
C ALA A 117 -7.20 13.68 -22.32
N GLY A 118 -7.24 13.01 -23.48
CA GLY A 118 -8.42 12.92 -24.33
C GLY A 118 -9.45 11.86 -23.87
N LEU A 119 -9.15 11.06 -22.85
CA LEU A 119 -10.03 10.00 -22.38
C LEU A 119 -11.00 10.50 -21.31
N ASP A 120 -12.16 9.84 -21.21
CA ASP A 120 -13.07 10.03 -20.08
C ASP A 120 -12.41 9.51 -18.77
N PRO A 121 -12.18 10.38 -17.76
CA PRO A 121 -11.61 9.97 -16.49
C PRO A 121 -12.39 8.83 -15.83
N ALA A 122 -13.72 8.79 -15.94
CA ALA A 122 -14.54 7.73 -15.35
C ALA A 122 -14.25 6.36 -15.97
N ILE A 123 -13.79 6.32 -17.22
CA ILE A 123 -13.37 5.08 -17.88
C ILE A 123 -11.97 4.69 -17.40
N VAL A 124 -11.04 5.64 -17.33
CA VAL A 124 -9.62 5.38 -17.10
C VAL A 124 -9.30 5.11 -15.63
N THR A 125 -10.08 5.65 -14.69
CA THR A 125 -9.81 5.49 -13.25
C THR A 125 -10.61 4.37 -12.59
N ARG A 126 -11.62 3.83 -13.28
CA ARG A 126 -12.34 2.63 -12.83
C ARG A 126 -11.38 1.43 -12.78
N ASP A 127 -11.36 0.73 -11.65
CA ASP A 127 -10.58 -0.49 -11.49
C ASP A 127 -11.00 -1.56 -12.52
N LYS A 128 -10.01 -2.05 -13.26
CA LYS A 128 -10.15 -3.08 -14.30
C LYS A 128 -9.23 -4.28 -14.02
N GLY A 129 -8.64 -4.35 -12.83
CA GLY A 129 -7.74 -5.42 -12.39
C GLY A 129 -6.25 -5.16 -12.63
N LEU A 130 -5.89 -4.03 -13.27
CA LEU A 130 -4.50 -3.58 -13.41
C LEU A 130 -4.41 -2.05 -13.27
N SER A 131 -4.04 -1.62 -12.07
CA SER A 131 -3.72 -0.21 -11.81
C SER A 131 -2.24 0.05 -12.05
N SER A 132 -1.91 1.09 -12.82
CA SER A 132 -0.55 1.58 -12.99
C SER A 132 -0.29 2.81 -12.13
N THR A 133 0.94 2.92 -11.64
CA THR A 133 1.38 4.05 -10.80
C THR A 133 2.05 5.12 -11.66
N PHE A 134 2.16 6.32 -11.10
CA PHE A 134 2.88 7.43 -11.73
C PHE A 134 4.30 7.04 -12.17
N ASN A 135 5.08 6.38 -11.31
CA ASN A 135 6.46 5.99 -11.64
C ASN A 135 6.56 4.95 -12.76
N LYS A 136 5.58 4.05 -12.88
CA LYS A 136 5.52 3.13 -14.03
C LYS A 136 5.18 3.86 -15.33
N ALA A 137 4.29 4.86 -15.26
CA ALA A 137 3.96 5.69 -16.41
C ALA A 137 5.14 6.54 -16.87
N ARG A 138 5.91 7.10 -15.93
CA ARG A 138 7.15 7.83 -16.19
C ARG A 138 8.20 6.93 -16.85
N PHE A 139 8.36 5.70 -16.37
CA PHE A 139 9.19 4.69 -17.04
C PHE A 139 8.73 4.42 -18.48
N ALA A 140 7.44 4.14 -18.68
CA ALA A 140 6.89 3.90 -20.02
C ALA A 140 7.10 5.07 -20.99
N ALA A 141 6.93 6.30 -20.50
CA ALA A 141 7.11 7.52 -21.28
C ALA A 141 8.57 7.69 -21.77
N ARG A 142 9.56 7.32 -20.94
CA ARG A 142 10.98 7.36 -21.32
C ARG A 142 11.34 6.34 -22.39
N HIS A 143 10.72 5.16 -22.35
CA HIS A 143 10.95 4.09 -23.32
C HIS A 143 9.87 4.04 -24.40
N TRP A 144 9.12 5.14 -24.61
CA TRP A 144 7.89 5.07 -25.40
C TRP A 144 8.14 4.76 -26.86
N GLU A 145 9.22 5.28 -27.45
CA GLU A 145 9.60 4.97 -28.84
C GLU A 145 9.79 3.46 -29.06
N GLU A 146 10.37 2.80 -28.05
CA GLU A 146 10.63 1.36 -28.06
C GLU A 146 9.38 0.56 -27.68
N LEU A 147 8.47 1.11 -26.89
CA LEU A 147 7.29 0.41 -26.37
C LEU A 147 6.06 0.54 -27.25
N ALA A 148 5.83 1.71 -27.87
CA ALA A 148 4.56 2.06 -28.50
C ALA A 148 4.13 1.05 -29.56
N ASN A 149 5.08 0.62 -30.40
CA ASN A 149 4.81 -0.24 -31.54
C ASN A 149 5.50 -1.61 -31.47
N ALA A 150 6.33 -1.87 -30.45
CA ALA A 150 7.04 -3.15 -30.35
C ALA A 150 6.05 -4.33 -30.30
N PRO A 151 6.30 -5.40 -31.09
CA PRO A 151 5.65 -6.68 -30.94
C PRO A 151 5.72 -7.22 -29.50
N ALA A 152 4.74 -8.06 -29.14
CA ALA A 152 4.70 -8.73 -27.84
C ALA A 152 5.99 -9.50 -27.52
N ALA A 153 6.59 -10.18 -28.51
CA ALA A 153 7.82 -10.93 -28.33
C ALA A 153 9.01 -10.01 -27.98
N GLU A 154 9.19 -8.91 -28.72
CA GLU A 154 10.27 -7.95 -28.46
C GLU A 154 10.17 -7.31 -27.07
N ILE A 155 8.95 -7.02 -26.59
CA ILE A 155 8.74 -6.52 -25.23
C ILE A 155 9.16 -7.58 -24.20
N MET A 156 8.79 -8.84 -24.42
CA MET A 156 9.09 -9.92 -23.48
C MET A 156 10.58 -10.20 -23.37
N ASP A 157 11.33 -10.11 -24.47
CA ASP A 157 12.77 -10.37 -24.52
C ASP A 157 13.59 -9.37 -23.68
N ARG A 158 13.01 -8.21 -23.38
CA ARG A 158 13.65 -7.15 -22.58
C ARG A 158 13.39 -7.26 -21.09
N PHE A 159 12.38 -8.06 -20.68
CA PHE A 159 12.03 -8.22 -19.28
C PHE A 159 12.63 -9.49 -18.67
N GLU A 160 13.24 -9.31 -17.51
CA GLU A 160 13.66 -10.40 -16.62
C GLU A 160 13.09 -10.17 -15.22
N ALA A 161 12.93 -11.24 -14.46
CA ALA A 161 12.52 -11.19 -13.06
C ALA A 161 13.47 -11.98 -12.18
N GLY A 162 13.82 -11.41 -11.03
CA GLY A 162 14.47 -12.12 -9.94
C GLY A 162 13.46 -12.47 -8.86
N PHE A 163 13.55 -13.67 -8.26
CA PHE A 163 12.76 -14.05 -7.09
C PHE A 163 13.61 -14.73 -6.02
N SER A 164 13.38 -14.36 -4.76
CA SER A 164 13.97 -15.01 -3.59
C SER A 164 12.88 -15.23 -2.55
N SER A 165 12.53 -16.50 -2.32
CA SER A 165 11.62 -16.87 -1.25
C SER A 165 12.32 -16.84 0.10
N VAL A 166 11.55 -16.51 1.15
CA VAL A 166 11.98 -16.70 2.54
C VAL A 166 11.57 -18.09 3.03
N ASP A 167 12.34 -18.65 3.94
CA ASP A 167 12.05 -19.96 4.52
C ASP A 167 10.83 -19.90 5.46
N CYS A 168 9.76 -20.61 5.09
CA CYS A 168 8.49 -20.62 5.81
C CYS A 168 8.60 -21.11 7.26
N ARG A 169 9.66 -21.84 7.63
CA ARG A 169 9.87 -22.34 8.99
C ARG A 169 10.00 -21.20 10.01
N PHE A 170 10.46 -20.02 9.60
CA PHE A 170 10.61 -18.87 10.47
C PHE A 170 9.31 -18.05 10.65
N PHE A 171 8.22 -18.44 9.98
CA PHE A 171 6.98 -17.67 9.89
C PHE A 171 5.73 -18.49 10.24
N ARG A 172 5.88 -19.71 10.78
CA ARG A 172 4.76 -20.67 10.95
C ARG A 172 3.59 -20.13 11.78
N ASP A 173 3.87 -19.25 12.74
CA ASP A 173 2.88 -18.72 13.68
C ASP A 173 2.52 -17.25 13.38
N MET A 174 2.78 -16.79 12.15
CA MET A 174 2.50 -15.43 11.71
C MET A 174 1.33 -15.42 10.72
N SER A 175 0.42 -14.46 10.91
CA SER A 175 -0.62 -14.10 9.94
C SER A 175 0.00 -13.48 8.67
N LYS A 176 -0.77 -13.44 7.58
CA LYS A 176 -0.32 -12.81 6.32
C LYS A 176 0.14 -11.37 6.55
N GLY A 177 -0.58 -10.60 7.37
CA GLY A 177 -0.26 -9.21 7.65
C GLY A 177 1.09 -9.05 8.33
N GLU A 178 1.42 -9.95 9.26
CA GLU A 178 2.71 -9.96 9.96
C GLU A 178 3.85 -10.39 9.03
N ILE A 179 3.63 -11.42 8.20
CA ILE A 179 4.60 -11.86 7.19
C ILE A 179 4.89 -10.71 6.22
N ASN A 180 3.85 -10.04 5.73
CA ASN A 180 3.97 -8.91 4.82
C ASN A 180 4.75 -7.75 5.45
N LEU A 181 4.39 -7.35 6.68
CA LEU A 181 5.06 -6.26 7.37
C LEU A 181 6.54 -6.58 7.63
N LEU A 182 6.85 -7.82 8.03
CA LEU A 182 8.22 -8.24 8.27
C LEU A 182 9.04 -8.21 6.97
N ILE A 183 8.53 -8.85 5.91
CA ILE A 183 9.21 -8.88 4.61
C ILE A 183 9.42 -7.46 4.08
N SER A 184 8.43 -6.59 4.25
CA SER A 184 8.54 -5.19 3.82
C SER A 184 9.64 -4.45 4.58
N ARG A 185 9.66 -4.55 5.92
CA ARG A 185 10.63 -3.85 6.78
C ARG A 185 12.05 -4.39 6.66
N GLU A 186 12.21 -5.70 6.64
CA GLU A 186 13.52 -6.34 6.75
C GLU A 186 14.18 -6.57 5.38
N PHE A 187 13.39 -6.66 4.29
CA PHE A 187 13.92 -7.04 2.98
C PHE A 187 13.56 -6.04 1.88
N GLU A 188 12.28 -5.73 1.67
CA GLU A 188 11.82 -4.90 0.55
C GLU A 188 12.33 -3.45 0.66
N LYS A 189 12.01 -2.76 1.76
CA LYS A 189 12.37 -1.35 1.96
C LYS A 189 13.88 -1.13 2.00
N PRO A 190 14.70 -1.97 2.67
CA PRO A 190 16.15 -1.86 2.59
C PRO A 190 16.67 -2.03 1.16
N THR A 191 16.11 -2.95 0.38
CA THR A 191 16.52 -3.17 -1.02
C THR A 191 16.12 -1.99 -1.92
N ILE A 192 14.92 -1.41 -1.71
CA ILE A 192 14.48 -0.20 -2.40
C ILE A 192 15.38 0.99 -2.01
N HIS A 193 15.74 1.13 -0.74
CA HIS A 193 16.60 2.22 -0.27
C HIS A 193 18.01 2.12 -0.83
N GLU A 194 18.57 0.91 -0.93
CA GLU A 194 19.91 0.68 -1.48
C GLU A 194 19.98 1.00 -2.98
N PHE A 195 19.00 0.56 -3.76
CA PHE A 195 19.10 0.60 -5.23
C PHE A 195 18.24 1.66 -5.91
N GLU A 196 17.27 2.24 -5.19
CA GLU A 196 16.36 3.29 -5.65
C GLU A 196 15.76 3.03 -7.04
N PRO A 197 15.14 1.85 -7.28
CA PRO A 197 14.61 1.53 -8.59
C PRO A 197 13.56 2.55 -9.06
N CYS A 198 13.62 2.93 -10.33
CA CYS A 198 12.86 4.06 -10.86
C CYS A 198 11.34 3.88 -10.79
N CYS A 199 10.83 2.65 -10.68
CA CYS A 199 9.40 2.39 -10.51
C CYS A 199 8.95 2.32 -9.04
N ASN A 200 9.87 2.40 -8.06
CA ASN A 200 9.57 2.45 -6.63
C ASN A 200 9.80 3.83 -6.01
N THR A 201 10.75 4.61 -6.52
CA THR A 201 11.18 5.87 -5.90
C THR A 201 11.18 7.02 -6.90
N ASP A 202 10.90 8.22 -6.39
CA ASP A 202 10.95 9.45 -7.18
C ASP A 202 12.40 9.99 -7.30
N MET A 203 13.30 9.52 -6.43
CA MET A 203 14.61 10.13 -6.16
C MET A 203 15.69 9.87 -7.23
N ARG A 204 15.62 8.75 -7.96
CA ARG A 204 16.51 8.57 -9.12
C ARG A 204 16.02 9.45 -10.27
N SER A 205 16.72 10.55 -10.52
CA SER A 205 16.96 10.93 -11.90
C SER A 205 17.59 9.72 -12.57
N CYS A 206 17.17 9.41 -13.78
CA CYS A 206 17.58 8.26 -14.58
C CYS A 206 19.10 8.21 -14.92
N ASP A 207 19.92 9.03 -14.26
CA ASP A 207 21.35 9.22 -14.50
C ASP A 207 22.25 8.46 -13.50
N GLY A 208 21.65 7.78 -12.53
CA GLY A 208 22.37 6.88 -11.63
C GLY A 208 22.85 5.62 -12.37
N LYS A 209 24.02 5.09 -11.99
CA LYS A 209 24.58 3.89 -12.64
C LYS A 209 23.57 2.73 -12.62
N PRO A 210 23.31 2.07 -13.76
CA PRO A 210 22.46 0.89 -13.80
C PRO A 210 22.88 -0.15 -12.78
N VAL A 211 21.92 -0.69 -12.04
CA VAL A 211 22.14 -1.77 -11.07
C VAL A 211 21.81 -3.09 -11.77
N GLY A 212 22.82 -3.95 -11.89
CA GLY A 212 22.70 -5.23 -12.58
C GLY A 212 22.14 -6.34 -11.69
N LEU A 213 21.68 -7.42 -12.32
CA LEU A 213 21.06 -8.59 -11.67
C LEU A 213 21.88 -9.13 -10.48
N ASN A 214 23.18 -9.38 -10.67
CA ASN A 214 24.03 -10.03 -9.67
C ASN A 214 24.15 -9.21 -8.38
N GLU A 215 24.23 -7.88 -8.49
CA GLU A 215 24.34 -6.98 -7.35
C GLU A 215 23.08 -7.04 -6.47
N VAL A 216 21.90 -7.01 -7.11
CA VAL A 216 20.62 -7.17 -6.44
C VAL A 216 20.49 -8.56 -5.81
N ALA A 217 20.89 -9.61 -6.52
CA ALA A 217 20.86 -10.98 -6.00
C ALA A 217 21.75 -11.13 -4.76
N ASP A 218 22.97 -10.60 -4.79
CA ASP A 218 23.91 -10.68 -3.68
C ASP A 218 23.39 -9.90 -2.47
N PHE A 219 22.87 -8.69 -2.68
CA PHE A 219 22.27 -7.91 -1.60
C PHE A 219 21.08 -8.65 -0.97
N VAL A 220 20.08 -9.05 -1.77
CA VAL A 220 18.89 -9.73 -1.24
C VAL A 220 19.24 -11.04 -0.55
N THR A 221 20.16 -11.83 -1.13
CA THR A 221 20.59 -13.11 -0.54
C THR A 221 21.29 -12.87 0.80
N ARG A 222 22.17 -11.87 0.90
CA ARG A 222 22.82 -11.49 2.15
C ARG A 222 21.82 -10.99 3.19
N THR A 223 20.87 -10.14 2.81
CA THR A 223 19.88 -9.57 3.74
C THR A 223 18.96 -10.66 4.31
N ILE A 224 18.43 -11.55 3.46
CA ILE A 224 17.62 -12.69 3.91
C ILE A 224 18.44 -13.63 4.79
N SER A 225 19.66 -14.01 4.36
CA SER A 225 20.51 -14.93 5.11
C SER A 225 20.93 -14.34 6.46
N SER A 226 21.25 -13.05 6.51
CA SER A 226 21.60 -12.33 7.74
C SER A 226 20.46 -12.39 8.75
N TRP A 227 19.23 -12.11 8.30
CA TRP A 227 18.04 -12.20 9.14
C TRP A 227 17.76 -13.64 9.61
N GLN A 228 17.89 -14.62 8.71
CA GLN A 228 17.70 -16.05 9.03
C GLN A 228 18.77 -16.61 9.96
N ASN A 229 19.96 -16.02 10.00
CA ASN A 229 21.07 -16.40 10.88
C ASN A 229 21.12 -15.60 12.18
N LEU A 230 20.19 -14.66 12.41
CA LEU A 230 20.08 -13.99 13.71
C LEU A 230 19.91 -15.04 14.82
N ASN A 231 20.55 -14.81 15.97
CA ASN A 231 20.34 -15.68 17.13
C ASN A 231 18.85 -15.71 17.52
N GLY A 232 18.45 -16.78 18.23
CA GLY A 232 17.05 -17.00 18.62
C GLY A 232 16.43 -15.75 19.26
N THR A 233 17.05 -15.21 20.31
CA THR A 233 16.52 -14.06 21.05
C THR A 233 16.24 -12.84 20.16
N ARG A 234 17.18 -12.44 19.31
CA ARG A 234 17.02 -11.26 18.45
C ARG A 234 15.90 -11.47 17.42
N ARG A 235 15.80 -12.67 16.85
CA ARG A 235 14.72 -12.99 15.91
C ARG A 235 13.35 -12.95 16.58
N HIS A 236 13.22 -13.54 17.77
CA HIS A 236 11.97 -13.51 18.54
C HIS A 236 11.54 -12.07 18.85
N ASN A 237 12.48 -11.19 19.21
CA ASN A 237 12.18 -9.77 19.47
C ASN A 237 11.64 -9.04 18.23
N ILE A 238 12.23 -9.26 17.05
CA ILE A 238 11.76 -8.65 15.79
C ILE A 238 10.36 -9.16 15.44
N ILE A 239 10.12 -10.46 15.60
CA ILE A 239 8.79 -11.06 15.37
C ILE A 239 7.77 -10.45 16.34
N ALA A 240 8.06 -10.39 17.63
CA ALA A 240 7.17 -9.81 18.63
C ALA A 240 6.84 -8.33 18.34
N GLN A 241 7.84 -7.52 17.97
CA GLN A 241 7.63 -6.13 17.56
C GLN A 241 6.75 -6.01 16.30
N THR A 242 6.88 -6.96 15.37
CA THR A 242 6.04 -7.00 14.17
C THR A 242 4.60 -7.35 14.51
N GLN A 243 4.38 -8.36 15.36
CA GLN A 243 3.06 -8.76 15.83
C GLN A 243 2.37 -7.61 16.58
N GLU A 244 3.11 -6.94 17.47
CA GLU A 244 2.61 -5.76 18.17
C GLU A 244 2.22 -4.64 17.20
N ALA A 245 3.07 -4.33 16.21
CA ALA A 245 2.77 -3.32 15.20
C ALA A 245 1.52 -3.66 14.37
N VAL A 246 1.34 -4.92 13.97
CA VAL A 246 0.14 -5.36 13.25
C VAL A 246 -1.10 -5.30 14.15
N ALA A 247 -0.99 -5.68 15.42
CA ALA A 247 -2.08 -5.55 16.37
C ALA A 247 -2.51 -4.08 16.56
N GLN A 248 -1.53 -3.16 16.66
CA GLN A 248 -1.77 -1.72 16.71
C GLN A 248 -2.44 -1.20 15.43
N MET A 249 -2.04 -1.67 14.25
CA MET A 249 -2.67 -1.30 12.98
C MET A 249 -4.11 -1.83 12.88
N LYS A 250 -4.37 -3.07 13.28
CA LYS A 250 -5.74 -3.63 13.33
C LYS A 250 -6.63 -2.85 14.28
N PHE A 251 -6.06 -2.40 15.40
CA PHE A 251 -6.75 -1.57 16.39
C PHE A 251 -7.04 -0.15 15.87
N ALA A 252 -6.18 0.37 14.98
CA ALA A 252 -6.35 1.68 14.36
C ALA A 252 -7.47 1.71 13.29
N GLY A 253 -8.10 0.58 12.97
CA GLY A 253 -9.07 0.48 11.88
C GLY A 253 -8.40 0.32 10.51
N LYS A 254 -9.10 -0.33 9.56
CA LYS A 254 -8.75 -0.25 8.13
C LYS A 254 -9.43 0.98 7.54
N ASP A 255 -9.19 2.14 8.13
CA ASP A 255 -9.71 3.38 7.57
C ASP A 255 -8.78 3.75 6.42
N ASP A 256 -9.21 3.40 5.21
CA ASP A 256 -8.69 3.96 3.98
C ASP A 256 -8.93 5.47 4.08
N PRO A 257 -7.89 6.32 4.17
CA PRO A 257 -8.06 7.75 4.41
C PRO A 257 -8.77 8.48 3.25
N GLU A 258 -9.09 7.78 2.16
CA GLU A 258 -9.73 8.36 0.97
C GLU A 258 -11.27 8.43 1.04
N ASP A 259 -11.93 7.72 1.95
CA ASP A 259 -13.41 7.71 2.08
C ASP A 259 -13.94 8.32 3.40
N ASP A 260 -13.05 8.85 4.25
CA ASP A 260 -13.43 9.45 5.52
C ASP A 260 -14.00 10.86 5.28
N THR A 261 -15.33 10.97 5.17
CA THR A 261 -16.06 12.25 5.25
C THR A 261 -16.06 12.77 6.68
N GLY A 262 -14.88 12.87 7.30
CA GLY A 262 -14.70 13.45 8.61
C GLY A 262 -15.38 14.80 8.64
N THR A 263 -16.36 14.95 9.51
CA THR A 263 -17.00 16.26 9.71
C THR A 263 -15.96 17.14 10.39
N ILE A 264 -15.35 18.04 9.62
CA ILE A 264 -14.39 19.02 10.14
C ILE A 264 -15.15 19.87 11.16
N LEU A 265 -14.80 19.75 12.43
CA LEU A 265 -15.28 20.65 13.47
C LEU A 265 -14.57 22.00 13.29
N ASP A 266 -15.27 23.11 13.53
CA ASP A 266 -14.64 24.42 13.49
C ASP A 266 -13.47 24.47 14.50
N PRO A 267 -12.31 25.05 14.13
CA PRO A 267 -11.14 25.12 15.00
C PRO A 267 -11.49 25.77 16.36
N ASP A 268 -11.21 25.07 17.46
CA ASP A 268 -11.35 25.56 18.83
C ASP A 268 -9.96 25.73 19.45
N GLU A 269 -9.61 26.94 19.87
CA GLU A 269 -8.29 27.30 20.40
C GLU A 269 -7.86 26.50 21.65
N ARG A 270 -8.79 25.78 22.29
CA ARG A 270 -8.52 24.95 23.48
C ARG A 270 -7.88 23.61 23.15
N TYR A 271 -7.89 23.17 21.88
CA TYR A 271 -7.45 21.83 21.48
C TYR A 271 -6.59 21.85 20.22
N LEU A 272 -5.68 20.87 20.14
CA LEU A 272 -4.89 20.62 18.94
C LEU A 272 -5.34 19.30 18.31
N GLU A 273 -5.93 19.41 17.12
CA GLU A 273 -6.22 18.27 16.27
C GLU A 273 -4.97 17.87 15.50
N TYR A 274 -4.71 16.57 15.44
CA TYR A 274 -3.68 16.05 14.55
C TYR A 274 -4.01 14.62 14.14
N TYR A 275 -3.70 14.33 12.89
CA TYR A 275 -3.78 13.00 12.32
C TYR A 275 -2.44 12.31 12.51
N THR A 276 -2.46 11.06 12.97
CA THR A 276 -1.23 10.26 12.97
C THR A 276 -0.87 9.85 11.54
N PRO A 277 0.39 9.44 11.27
CA PRO A 277 0.78 8.87 9.98
C PRO A 277 -0.05 7.65 9.53
N GLY A 278 -0.84 7.04 10.44
CA GLY A 278 -1.77 5.95 10.14
C GLY A 278 -3.24 6.39 10.01
N GLY A 279 -3.53 7.67 9.78
CA GLY A 279 -4.89 8.18 9.56
C GLY A 279 -5.72 8.38 10.83
N GLN A 280 -5.23 7.96 12.01
CA GLN A 280 -5.97 8.10 13.26
C GLN A 280 -6.17 9.57 13.67
N TRP A 281 -7.42 9.98 13.89
CA TRP A 281 -7.75 11.28 14.45
C TRP A 281 -7.46 11.31 15.96
N ARG A 282 -6.68 12.30 16.39
CA ARG A 282 -6.32 12.49 17.79
C ARG A 282 -6.60 13.92 18.21
N VAL A 283 -7.23 14.05 19.37
CA VAL A 283 -7.46 15.34 20.03
C VAL A 283 -6.52 15.44 21.21
N LYS A 284 -5.64 16.44 21.21
CA LYS A 284 -4.74 16.75 22.33
C LYS A 284 -5.24 18.00 23.04
N SER A 285 -5.42 17.89 24.36
CA SER A 285 -5.69 19.07 25.21
C SER A 285 -4.49 20.01 25.15
N ALA A 286 -4.74 21.29 24.83
CA ALA A 286 -3.69 22.31 24.84
C ALA A 286 -3.14 22.58 26.25
N GLN A 287 -3.93 22.33 27.29
CA GLN A 287 -3.57 22.65 28.67
C GLN A 287 -2.70 21.58 29.35
N ASN A 288 -3.00 20.29 29.16
CA ASN A 288 -2.30 19.20 29.88
C ASN A 288 -1.63 18.16 28.96
N GLY A 289 -1.76 18.31 27.64
CA GLY A 289 -1.09 17.46 26.66
C GLY A 289 -1.60 16.03 26.56
N ARG A 290 -2.68 15.66 27.27
CA ARG A 290 -3.30 14.34 27.19
C ARG A 290 -4.04 14.17 25.86
N VAL A 291 -4.05 12.93 25.35
CA VAL A 291 -4.50 12.59 23.99
C VAL A 291 -5.68 11.63 24.05
N LEU A 292 -6.80 12.03 23.47
CA LEU A 292 -7.91 11.14 23.15
C LEU A 292 -7.73 10.59 21.73
N ALA A 293 -7.85 9.28 21.61
CA ALA A 293 -7.93 8.60 20.33
C ALA A 293 -9.41 8.36 20.01
N VAL A 294 -9.85 8.85 18.85
CA VAL A 294 -11.23 8.72 18.40
C VAL A 294 -11.19 8.16 16.98
N GLY A 295 -11.95 7.09 16.73
CA GLY A 295 -12.20 6.59 15.38
C GLY A 295 -13.68 6.74 15.05
N SER A 296 -14.01 7.12 13.82
CA SER A 296 -15.40 7.12 13.34
C SER A 296 -15.52 6.30 12.07
N HIS A 297 -16.48 5.39 12.01
CA HIS A 297 -16.76 4.61 10.81
C HIS A 297 -18.26 4.55 10.55
N LYS A 298 -18.70 5.14 9.44
CA LYS A 298 -20.11 5.28 9.04
C LYS A 298 -20.96 5.96 10.13
N ASN A 299 -21.68 5.16 10.91
CA ASN A 299 -22.61 5.60 11.95
C ASN A 299 -22.11 5.21 13.36
N ARG A 300 -20.79 5.08 13.55
CA ARG A 300 -20.20 4.64 14.81
C ARG A 300 -19.02 5.51 15.18
N VAL A 301 -18.94 5.86 16.45
CA VAL A 301 -17.79 6.52 17.06
C VAL A 301 -17.21 5.57 18.09
N SER A 302 -15.93 5.21 17.96
CA SER A 302 -15.20 4.42 18.94
C SER A 302 -14.26 5.33 19.72
N CYS A 303 -14.43 5.37 21.04
CA CYS A 303 -13.54 6.06 21.96
C CYS A 303 -13.03 5.10 23.04
N LEU A 304 -11.88 5.42 23.63
CA LEU A 304 -11.31 4.67 24.74
C LEU A 304 -11.73 5.31 26.07
N ALA A 305 -12.85 4.87 26.65
CA ALA A 305 -13.34 5.29 27.97
C ALA A 305 -13.67 4.08 28.86
N SER A 306 -13.83 4.24 30.18
CA SER A 306 -14.25 3.15 31.08
C SER A 306 -15.77 3.08 31.19
N PRO A 307 -16.39 1.93 31.56
CA PRO A 307 -17.85 1.80 31.63
C PRO A 307 -18.48 2.81 32.59
N ALA A 308 -17.86 2.99 33.77
CA ALA A 308 -18.32 3.94 34.78
C ALA A 308 -18.33 5.39 34.28
N ARG A 309 -17.37 5.77 33.42
CA ARG A 309 -17.29 7.11 32.80
C ARG A 309 -18.43 7.37 31.82
N LEU A 310 -18.90 6.34 31.14
CA LEU A 310 -19.95 6.47 30.11
C LEU A 310 -21.33 6.56 30.74
N THR A 311 -21.56 5.79 31.80
CA THR A 311 -22.78 5.86 32.61
C THR A 311 -22.97 7.24 33.26
N ALA A 312 -21.88 7.87 33.72
CA ALA A 312 -21.94 9.21 34.32
C ALA A 312 -22.34 10.32 33.32
N LEU A 313 -22.08 10.10 32.02
CA LEU A 313 -22.40 11.02 30.94
C LEU A 313 -23.79 10.77 30.31
N GLY A 314 -24.56 9.83 30.86
CA GLY A 314 -25.87 9.45 30.30
C GLY A 314 -25.77 8.74 28.95
N ILE A 315 -24.58 8.25 28.57
CA ILE A 315 -24.34 7.54 27.32
C ILE A 315 -24.55 6.04 27.56
N VAL A 316 -25.51 5.43 26.87
CA VAL A 316 -25.82 4.00 26.98
C VAL A 316 -24.89 3.22 26.06
N ALA A 317 -23.90 2.54 26.63
CA ALA A 317 -22.98 1.69 25.85
C ALA A 317 -23.70 0.43 25.37
N CYS A 318 -23.86 0.28 24.04
CA CYS A 318 -24.63 -0.83 23.48
C CYS A 318 -23.89 -2.19 23.52
N ASN A 319 -22.55 -2.18 23.54
CA ASN A 319 -21.71 -3.37 23.69
C ASN A 319 -20.40 -3.03 24.41
N THR A 320 -20.03 -3.79 25.44
CA THR A 320 -18.69 -3.72 26.06
C THR A 320 -17.96 -5.03 25.80
N ALA A 321 -16.91 -5.00 24.99
CA ALA A 321 -15.97 -6.13 24.88
C ALA A 321 -14.82 -5.89 25.88
N PRO A 322 -14.67 -6.70 26.93
CA PRO A 322 -13.52 -6.59 27.81
C PRO A 322 -12.26 -7.05 27.07
N SER A 323 -11.23 -6.20 27.02
CA SER A 323 -9.86 -6.61 26.75
C SER A 323 -9.16 -6.81 28.09
N GLU A 324 -8.70 -8.03 28.36
CA GLU A 324 -8.14 -8.41 29.68
C GLU A 324 -6.86 -7.66 30.06
N THR A 325 -6.21 -6.95 29.13
CA THR A 325 -4.92 -6.30 29.39
C THR A 325 -5.01 -4.79 29.57
N ILE A 326 -6.12 -4.15 29.22
CA ILE A 326 -6.33 -2.70 29.47
C ILE A 326 -7.83 -2.48 29.70
N MET A 327 -8.23 -2.02 30.90
CA MET A 327 -9.60 -1.60 31.20
C MET A 327 -10.04 -0.47 30.25
N LYS A 328 -10.61 -0.83 29.11
CA LYS A 328 -11.09 0.08 28.07
C LYS A 328 -12.39 -0.50 27.52
N SER A 329 -13.48 0.23 27.71
CA SER A 329 -14.75 -0.05 27.06
C SER A 329 -14.75 0.65 25.71
N VAL A 330 -14.98 -0.13 24.66
CA VAL A 330 -15.42 0.41 23.38
C VAL A 330 -16.88 0.79 23.54
N VAL A 331 -17.26 1.99 23.12
CA VAL A 331 -18.67 2.40 23.03
C VAL A 331 -19.07 2.37 21.60
N GLU A 332 -20.18 1.71 21.32
CA GLU A 332 -20.85 1.75 20.04
C GLU A 332 -22.13 2.55 20.24
N LEU A 333 -22.31 3.66 19.52
CA LEU A 333 -23.54 4.45 19.54
C LEU A 333 -24.40 4.03 18.34
N GLU A 334 -25.68 3.69 18.57
CA GLU A 334 -26.60 3.30 17.50
C GLU A 334 -27.33 4.51 16.87
N PRO A 335 -27.76 4.43 15.59
CA PRO A 335 -28.33 5.56 14.84
C PRO A 335 -29.60 6.18 15.43
N MET A 336 -30.37 5.45 16.25
CA MET A 336 -31.63 5.98 16.81
C MET A 336 -31.42 7.06 17.88
N GLU A 337 -30.24 7.14 18.51
CA GLU A 337 -29.92 8.21 19.47
C GLU A 337 -29.35 9.47 18.80
N MET A 338 -29.02 9.39 17.50
CA MET A 338 -28.38 10.46 16.75
C MET A 338 -29.40 11.14 15.85
N GLU A 339 -30.04 12.21 16.33
CA GLU A 339 -30.86 13.13 15.51
C GLU A 339 -30.01 13.86 14.44
N GLY A 340 -29.42 13.12 13.51
CA GLY A 340 -28.70 13.61 12.34
C GLY A 340 -27.45 14.48 12.59
N ASN A 341 -27.07 14.76 13.84
CA ASN A 341 -26.01 15.71 14.15
C ASN A 341 -24.81 15.05 14.83
N TYR A 342 -24.08 14.25 14.04
CA TYR A 342 -22.86 13.56 14.44
C TYR A 342 -21.81 14.51 15.04
N ALA A 343 -21.64 15.69 14.46
CA ALA A 343 -20.71 16.72 14.95
C ALA A 343 -21.03 17.18 16.38
N ARG A 344 -22.32 17.34 16.72
CA ARG A 344 -22.76 17.73 18.06
C ARG A 344 -22.47 16.65 19.10
N VAL A 345 -22.74 15.38 18.78
CA VAL A 345 -22.47 14.26 19.68
C VAL A 345 -20.97 14.09 19.91
N LEU A 346 -20.18 14.13 18.84
CA LEU A 346 -18.72 14.07 18.91
C LEU A 346 -18.17 15.21 19.77
N LYS A 347 -18.67 16.44 19.55
CA LYS A 347 -18.33 17.63 20.34
C LYS A 347 -18.70 17.46 21.81
N THR A 348 -19.89 16.96 22.14
CA THR A 348 -20.30 16.72 23.54
C THR A 348 -19.44 15.65 24.22
N VAL A 349 -19.10 14.55 23.53
CA VAL A 349 -18.20 13.51 24.07
C VAL A 349 -16.80 14.07 24.32
N ILE A 350 -16.29 14.90 23.42
CA ILE A 350 -14.98 15.57 23.50
C ILE A 350 -14.97 16.58 24.66
N GLU A 351 -15.96 17.48 24.72
CA GLU A 351 -16.09 18.50 25.77
C GLU A 351 -16.25 17.87 27.15
N ALA A 352 -17.07 16.83 27.29
CA ALA A 352 -17.26 16.12 28.55
C ALA A 352 -15.99 15.38 29.01
N SER A 353 -15.28 14.74 28.08
CA SER A 353 -14.02 14.05 28.38
C SER A 353 -12.91 15.03 28.76
N LEU A 354 -12.95 16.27 28.28
CA LEU A 354 -11.93 17.29 28.52
C LEU A 354 -12.19 18.10 29.80
N ALA A 355 -13.45 18.44 30.11
CA ALA A 355 -13.82 19.10 31.37
C ALA A 355 -13.43 18.27 32.61
N GLU A 356 -13.50 16.94 32.51
CA GLU A 356 -13.08 16.04 33.60
C GLU A 356 -11.54 15.88 33.68
N LEU A 357 -10.84 16.01 32.55
CA LEU A 357 -9.37 16.03 32.51
C LEU A 357 -8.80 17.29 33.18
N GLU A 358 -9.54 18.39 33.17
CA GLU A 358 -9.20 19.62 33.91
C GLU A 358 -9.43 19.44 35.42
N HIS A 359 -10.51 18.75 35.83
CA HIS A 359 -10.82 18.45 37.23
C HIS A 359 -9.85 17.46 37.91
N LEU A 360 -9.17 16.60 37.14
CA LEU A 360 -8.15 15.66 37.65
C LEU A 360 -6.74 16.28 37.77
N THR A 361 -6.62 17.59 37.53
CA THR A 361 -5.38 18.38 37.69
C THR A 361 -5.44 19.41 38.81
N LEU A 362 -6.52 19.42 39.59
CA LEU A 362 -6.62 20.01 40.93
C LEU A 362 -6.57 18.89 41.97
#